data_AF-A0A517PSS1-F1
#
_entry.id   AF-A0A517PSS1-F1
#
_cell.length_a   1.000
_cell.length_b   1.000
_cell.length_c   1.000
_cell.angle_alpha   90.00
_cell.angle_beta   90.00
_cell.angle_gamma   90.00
#
_symmetry.space_group_name_H-M   'P 1'
#
loop_
_entity.id
_entity.type
_entity.pdbx_description
1 polymer ?
#
loop_
_entity_poly.entity_id
_entity_poly.type
_entity_poly.pdbx_seq_one_letter_code
_entity_poly.pdbx_strand_id
1 'polypeptide(L)'
;MNVFGQPYFLQFCVPLIAVGASVFLKYVTRNDAHKSFRKEDLAVGLDVSVTALLLFIAAGSKMTAQLAANPQDTALQSKLAGAPWIIAAFTIGIWGISTLVRKAGWDGEDQLKPLWGIAVPDIFGIISLLLVVNWIS
;
A
#
# COMPACT_ATOMS: atom_id res chain seq x y z
N MET A 1 -7.41 -0.83 -27.54
CA MET A 1 -6.89 -1.43 -26.30
C MET A 1 -7.72 -0.91 -25.13
N ASN A 2 -8.34 -1.79 -24.35
CA ASN A 2 -9.15 -1.37 -23.20
C ASN A 2 -8.23 -1.07 -22.00
N VAL A 3 -7.76 0.18 -21.90
CA VAL A 3 -6.85 0.64 -20.84
C VAL A 3 -7.47 0.44 -19.45
N PHE A 4 -8.78 0.64 -19.32
CA PHE A 4 -9.52 0.48 -18.06
C PHE A 4 -9.67 -0.98 -17.60
N GLY A 5 -9.41 -1.96 -18.47
CA GLY A 5 -9.46 -3.37 -18.12
C GLY A 5 -8.11 -3.96 -17.69
N GLN A 6 -7.01 -3.21 -17.79
CA GLN A 6 -5.68 -3.73 -17.46
C GLN A 6 -5.49 -3.86 -15.94
N PRO A 7 -4.97 -4.99 -15.43
CA PRO A 7 -4.71 -5.18 -14.00
C PRO A 7 -3.85 -4.07 -13.40
N TYR A 8 -2.77 -3.66 -14.08
CA TYR A 8 -1.93 -2.55 -13.63
C TYR A 8 -2.70 -1.23 -13.53
N PHE A 9 -3.63 -0.94 -14.45
CA PHE A 9 -4.42 0.29 -14.32
C PHE A 9 -5.34 0.22 -13.10
N LEU A 10 -6.09 -0.86 -12.94
CA LEU A 10 -7.10 -1.01 -11.88
C LEU A 10 -6.50 -1.23 -10.48
N GLN A 11 -5.37 -1.93 -10.39
CA GLN A 11 -4.81 -2.42 -9.13
C GLN A 11 -3.56 -1.64 -8.70
N PHE A 12 -2.89 -0.92 -9.61
CA PHE A 12 -1.76 -0.06 -9.29
C PHE A 12 -2.14 1.42 -9.39
N CYS A 13 -2.60 1.88 -10.56
CA CYS A 13 -2.88 3.30 -10.78
C CYS A 13 -4.05 3.83 -9.93
N VAL A 14 -5.17 3.08 -9.87
CA VAL A 14 -6.35 3.52 -9.10
C VAL A 14 -6.03 3.67 -7.61
N PRO A 15 -5.37 2.72 -6.92
CA PRO A 15 -4.96 2.93 -5.52
C PRO A 15 -4.03 4.13 -5.31
N LEU A 16 -3.07 4.37 -6.21
CA LEU A 16 -2.20 5.54 -6.10
C LEU A 16 -2.96 6.85 -6.27
N ILE A 17 -3.91 6.91 -7.20
CA ILE A 17 -4.80 8.07 -7.38
C ILE A 17 -5.65 8.27 -6.12
N ALA A 18 -6.17 7.20 -5.51
CA ALA A 18 -6.96 7.29 -4.28
C ALA A 18 -6.15 7.83 -3.10
N VAL A 19 -4.90 7.36 -2.93
CA VAL A 19 -4.00 7.89 -1.90
C VAL A 19 -3.66 9.35 -2.19
N GLY A 20 -3.34 9.71 -3.43
CA GLY A 20 -3.10 11.10 -3.82
C GLY A 20 -4.31 12.01 -3.58
N ALA A 21 -5.52 11.53 -3.89
CA ALA A 21 -6.76 12.23 -3.58
C ALA A 21 -6.96 12.41 -2.07
N SER A 22 -6.55 11.44 -1.24
CA SER A 22 -6.60 11.58 0.21
C SER A 22 -5.68 12.70 0.73
N VAL A 23 -4.49 12.85 0.15
CA VAL A 23 -3.56 13.96 0.46
C VAL A 23 -4.17 15.28 0.02
N PHE A 24 -4.71 15.33 -1.19
CA PHE A 24 -5.37 16.52 -1.73
C PHE A 24 -6.56 16.96 -0.86
N LEU A 25 -7.40 16.02 -0.43
CA LEU A 25 -8.51 16.31 0.48
C LEU A 25 -8.03 16.82 1.83
N LYS A 26 -7.01 16.19 2.44
CA LYS A 26 -6.39 16.68 3.68
C LYS A 26 -5.87 18.10 3.53
N TYR A 27 -5.28 18.43 2.38
CA TYR A 27 -4.80 19.76 2.07
C TYR A 27 -5.94 20.78 1.92
N VAL A 28 -6.98 20.48 1.13
CA VAL A 28 -8.08 21.42 0.85
C VAL A 28 -9.04 21.60 2.03
N THR A 29 -9.20 20.59 2.88
CA THR A 29 -10.11 20.65 4.05
C THR A 29 -9.47 21.24 5.31
N ARG A 30 -8.15 21.50 5.29
CA ARG A 30 -7.45 22.07 6.43
C ARG A 30 -7.88 23.51 6.64
N ASN A 31 -8.42 23.81 7.81
CA ASN A 31 -8.74 25.19 8.21
C ASN A 31 -7.45 25.92 8.59
N ASP A 32 -6.62 26.23 7.59
CA ASP A 32 -5.31 26.86 7.77
C ASP A 32 -5.41 28.37 7.63
N ALA A 33 -5.57 29.07 8.75
CA ALA A 33 -5.36 30.50 8.78
C ALA A 33 -3.90 30.89 8.47
N HIS A 34 -2.89 30.03 8.71
CA HIS A 34 -1.47 30.43 8.61
C HIS A 34 -0.42 29.35 8.25
N LYS A 35 -0.75 28.16 7.75
CA LYS A 35 0.30 27.18 7.34
C LYS A 35 0.01 26.51 6.00
N SER A 36 0.92 26.68 5.04
CA SER A 36 0.87 26.01 3.73
C SER A 36 1.24 24.52 3.83
N PHE A 37 1.14 23.82 2.68
CA PHE A 37 1.57 22.43 2.47
C PHE A 37 2.87 22.08 3.19
N ARG A 38 2.87 20.99 3.97
CA ARG A 38 4.06 20.51 4.69
C ARG A 38 4.63 19.27 4.01
N LYS A 39 5.95 19.12 4.06
CA LYS A 39 6.64 17.89 3.61
C LYS A 39 6.07 16.61 4.27
N GLU A 40 5.58 16.72 5.50
CA GLU A 40 4.93 15.63 6.24
C GLU A 40 3.68 15.09 5.53
N ASP A 41 2.98 15.94 4.77
CA ASP A 41 1.74 15.56 4.07
C ASP A 41 2.02 14.57 2.92
N LEU A 42 3.28 14.41 2.51
CA LEU A 42 3.74 13.44 1.51
C LEU A 42 4.07 12.06 2.10
N ALA A 43 4.11 11.91 3.43
CA ALA A 43 4.44 10.64 4.08
C ALA A 43 3.25 9.65 4.02
N VAL A 44 2.96 9.13 2.83
CA VAL A 44 1.81 8.26 2.55
C VAL A 44 2.19 6.80 2.38
N GLY A 45 3.48 6.46 2.44
CA GLY A 45 3.96 5.10 2.20
C GLY A 45 3.31 4.02 3.05
N LEU A 46 3.03 4.29 4.32
CA LEU A 46 2.30 3.35 5.18
C LEU A 46 0.83 3.19 4.73
N ASP A 47 0.17 4.27 4.32
CA ASP A 47 -1.21 4.23 3.77
C ASP A 47 -1.25 3.42 2.47
N VAL A 48 -0.27 3.59 1.59
CA VAL A 48 -0.11 2.80 0.35
C VAL A 48 0.11 1.32 0.69
N SER A 49 0.94 1.02 1.69
CA SER A 49 1.23 -0.36 2.12
C SER A 49 -0.01 -1.06 2.67
N VAL A 50 -0.80 -0.37 3.49
CA VAL A 50 -2.07 -0.89 4.01
C VAL A 50 -3.06 -1.11 2.88
N THR A 51 -3.13 -0.19 1.92
CA THR A 51 -3.98 -0.35 0.74
C THR A 51 -3.58 -1.56 -0.09
N ALA A 52 -2.28 -1.80 -0.28
CA ALA A 52 -1.77 -2.99 -0.96
C ALA A 52 -2.15 -4.28 -0.22
N LEU A 53 -2.04 -4.31 1.11
CA LEU A 53 -2.45 -5.47 1.91
C LEU A 53 -3.96 -5.74 1.78
N LEU A 54 -4.79 -4.71 1.83
CA LEU A 54 -6.24 -4.84 1.65
C LEU A 54 -6.58 -5.39 0.25
N LEU A 55 -5.91 -4.89 -0.78
CA LEU A 55 -6.06 -5.37 -2.15
C LEU A 55 -5.66 -6.85 -2.27
N PHE A 56 -4.56 -7.26 -1.64
CA PHE A 56 -4.12 -8.64 -1.58
C PHE A 56 -5.17 -9.56 -0.92
N ILE A 57 -5.71 -9.16 0.23
CA ILE A 57 -6.73 -9.93 0.97
C ILE A 57 -8.02 -10.05 0.14
N ALA A 58 -8.46 -8.97 -0.50
CA ALA A 58 -9.65 -8.98 -1.34
C ALA A 58 -9.49 -9.90 -2.56
N ALA A 59 -8.35 -9.83 -3.25
CA ALA A 59 -8.05 -10.70 -4.38
C ALA A 59 -7.90 -12.16 -3.95
N GLY A 60 -7.19 -12.42 -2.86
CA GLY A 60 -7.04 -13.76 -2.26
C GLY A 60 -8.39 -14.36 -1.89
N SER A 61 -9.29 -13.58 -1.29
CA SER A 61 -10.66 -14.03 -0.97
C SER A 61 -11.44 -14.45 -2.23
N LYS A 62 -11.33 -13.68 -3.32
CA LYS A 62 -11.96 -14.01 -4.61
C LYS A 62 -11.38 -15.29 -5.21
N MET A 63 -10.07 -15.46 -5.15
CA MET A 63 -9.37 -16.66 -5.62
C MET A 63 -9.77 -17.90 -4.80
N THR A 64 -9.93 -17.78 -3.49
CA THR A 64 -10.42 -18.88 -2.64
C THR A 64 -11.84 -19.30 -3.02
N ALA A 65 -12.71 -18.33 -3.33
CA ALA A 65 -14.06 -18.63 -3.83
C ALA A 65 -14.04 -19.36 -5.20
N GLN A 66 -13.11 -18.98 -6.08
CA GLN A 66 -12.90 -19.68 -7.36
C GLN A 66 -12.40 -21.11 -7.16
N LEU A 67 -11.46 -21.32 -6.22
CA LEU A 67 -10.96 -22.63 -5.87
C LEU A 67 -12.06 -23.53 -5.27
N ALA A 68 -12.95 -22.97 -4.45
CA ALA A 68 -14.10 -23.71 -3.92
C ALA A 68 -15.05 -24.17 -5.04
N ALA A 69 -15.19 -23.39 -6.12
CA ALA A 69 -15.98 -23.77 -7.29
C ALA A 69 -15.27 -24.77 -8.21
N ASN A 70 -13.92 -24.76 -8.25
CA ASN A 70 -13.12 -25.74 -9.00
C ASN A 70 -11.96 -26.29 -8.14
N PRO A 71 -12.23 -27.29 -7.28
CA PRO A 71 -11.24 -27.79 -6.33
C PRO A 71 -10.02 -28.48 -6.96
N GLN A 72 -10.08 -28.82 -8.25
CA GLN A 72 -9.00 -29.54 -8.95
C GLN A 72 -7.91 -28.60 -9.50
N ASP A 73 -8.09 -27.29 -9.37
CA ASP A 73 -7.09 -26.30 -9.81
C ASP A 73 -5.88 -26.26 -8.86
N THR A 74 -4.93 -27.15 -9.11
CA THR A 74 -3.69 -27.28 -8.33
C THR A 74 -2.79 -26.04 -8.42
N ALA A 75 -2.88 -25.27 -9.51
CA ALA A 75 -2.12 -24.03 -9.67
C ALA A 75 -2.63 -22.95 -8.71
N LEU A 76 -3.96 -22.80 -8.62
CA LEU A 76 -4.59 -21.86 -7.70
C LEU A 76 -4.37 -22.25 -6.23
N GLN A 77 -4.44 -23.55 -5.91
CA GLN A 77 -4.08 -24.05 -4.57
C GLN A 77 -2.64 -23.69 -4.19
N SER A 78 -1.69 -23.94 -5.09
CA SER A 78 -0.27 -23.64 -4.85
C SER A 78 -0.02 -22.15 -4.68
N LYS A 79 -0.70 -21.30 -5.48
CA LYS A 79 -0.62 -19.83 -5.39
C LYS A 79 -1.15 -19.34 -4.03
N LEU A 80 -2.28 -19.87 -3.57
CA LEU A 80 -2.91 -19.49 -2.30
C LEU A 80 -2.18 -20.03 -1.07
N ALA A 81 -1.46 -21.15 -1.18
CA ALA A 81 -0.65 -21.69 -0.09
C ALA A 81 0.46 -20.70 0.36
N GLY A 82 0.91 -19.82 -0.54
CA GLY A 82 1.86 -18.76 -0.23
C GLY A 82 1.25 -17.55 0.51
N ALA A 83 -0.08 -17.42 0.53
CA ALA A 83 -0.74 -16.21 1.02
C ALA A 83 -0.47 -15.89 2.51
N PRO A 84 -0.46 -16.86 3.45
CA PRO A 84 -0.13 -16.58 4.85
C PRO A 84 1.27 -15.97 5.03
N TRP A 85 2.24 -16.39 4.20
CA TRP A 85 3.61 -15.86 4.25
C TRP A 85 3.69 -14.43 3.74
N ILE A 86 2.93 -14.10 2.71
CA ILE A 86 2.83 -12.72 2.20
C ILE A 86 2.19 -11.83 3.26
N ILE A 87 1.12 -12.27 3.91
CA ILE A 87 0.47 -11.51 5.00
C ILE A 87 1.45 -11.29 6.16
N ALA A 88 2.14 -12.34 6.59
CA ALA A 88 3.15 -12.23 7.66
C ALA A 88 4.27 -11.25 7.28
N ALA A 89 4.77 -11.32 6.04
CA ALA A 89 5.78 -10.39 5.53
C ALA A 89 5.28 -8.95 5.52
N PHE A 90 4.01 -8.71 5.13
CA PHE A 90 3.38 -7.39 5.20
C PHE A 90 3.27 -6.87 6.63
N THR A 91 2.81 -7.71 7.56
CA THR A 91 2.68 -7.32 8.97
C THR A 91 4.05 -6.95 9.56
N ILE A 92 5.07 -7.77 9.32
CA ILE A 92 6.45 -7.50 9.79
C ILE A 92 7.02 -6.27 9.10
N GLY A 93 6.79 -6.11 7.79
CA GLY A 93 7.27 -4.97 7.01
C GLY A 93 6.67 -3.65 7.48
N ILE A 94 5.34 -3.57 7.62
CA ILE A 94 4.64 -2.38 8.13
C ILE A 94 5.09 -2.06 9.56
N TRP A 95 5.21 -3.08 10.42
CA TRP A 95 5.73 -2.89 11.78
C TRP A 95 7.18 -2.40 11.80
N GLY A 96 8.03 -2.95 10.93
CA GLY A 96 9.44 -2.55 10.79
C GLY A 96 9.58 -1.11 10.33
N ILE A 97 8.87 -0.73 9.26
CA ILE A 97 8.89 0.64 8.73
C ILE A 97 8.29 1.63 9.73
N SER A 98 7.17 1.31 10.38
CA SER A 98 6.61 2.19 11.42
C SER A 98 7.56 2.37 12.61
N THR A 99 8.25 1.31 13.03
CA THR A 99 9.28 1.38 14.08
C THR A 99 10.48 2.22 13.64
N LEU A 100 10.91 2.09 12.38
CA LEU A 100 11.98 2.88 11.79
C LEU A 100 11.62 4.36 11.72
N VAL A 101 10.43 4.72 11.24
CA VAL A 101 9.93 6.10 11.24
C VAL A 101 9.88 6.64 12.66
N ARG A 102 9.36 5.86 13.62
CA ARG A 102 9.29 6.26 15.03
C ARG A 102 10.67 6.55 15.64
N LYS A 103 11.69 5.75 15.32
CA LYS A 103 13.02 5.87 15.93
C LYS A 103 13.95 6.84 15.20
N ALA A 104 13.89 6.88 13.88
CA ALA A 104 14.85 7.57 13.02
C ALA A 104 14.22 8.57 12.05
N GLY A 105 12.89 8.53 11.87
CA GLY A 105 12.17 9.39 10.94
C GLY A 105 11.97 10.82 11.42
N TRP A 106 12.15 11.12 12.70
CA TRP A 106 11.88 12.44 13.28
C TRP A 106 13.15 13.27 13.49
N ASP A 107 13.00 14.57 13.29
CA ASP A 107 13.96 15.63 13.61
C ASP A 107 13.29 16.61 14.58
N GLY A 108 13.57 16.46 15.88
CA GLY A 108 12.83 17.16 16.93
C GLY A 108 11.38 16.68 17.08
N GLU A 109 10.52 17.52 17.67
CA GLU A 109 9.14 17.14 18.02
C GLU A 109 8.15 17.21 16.84
N ASP A 110 8.45 18.02 15.81
CA ASP A 110 7.44 18.40 14.80
C ASP A 110 7.86 18.19 13.34
N GLN A 111 9.08 17.73 13.05
CA GLN A 111 9.54 17.60 11.66
C GLN A 111 9.97 16.19 11.29
N LEU A 112 9.46 15.67 10.18
CA LEU A 112 9.97 14.45 9.57
C LEU A 112 11.26 14.73 8.78
N LYS A 113 12.22 13.81 8.93
CA LYS A 113 13.42 13.71 8.11
C LYS A 113 13.03 13.22 6.72
N PRO A 114 13.46 13.90 5.64
CA PRO A 114 13.06 13.53 4.28
C PRO A 114 13.36 12.09 3.90
N LEU A 115 14.53 11.56 4.31
CA LEU A 115 14.92 10.21 3.94
C LEU A 115 14.17 9.14 4.76
N TRP A 116 14.33 9.18 6.08
CA TRP A 116 13.83 8.13 6.98
C TRP A 116 12.34 8.24 7.30
N GLY A 117 11.79 9.46 7.27
CA GLY A 117 10.39 9.72 7.61
C GLY A 117 9.44 9.72 6.41
N ILE A 118 9.96 9.90 5.19
CA ILE A 118 9.14 10.07 3.98
C ILE A 118 9.57 9.09 2.89
N ALA A 119 10.79 9.23 2.35
CA ALA A 119 11.22 8.46 1.19
C ALA A 119 11.25 6.94 1.44
N VAL A 120 11.78 6.49 2.58
CA VAL A 120 11.85 5.05 2.92
C VAL A 120 10.45 4.43 3.03
N PRO A 121 9.51 4.99 3.81
CA PRO A 121 8.12 4.51 3.82
C PRO A 121 7.45 4.53 2.45
N ASP A 122 7.63 5.60 1.65
CA ASP A 122 6.98 5.74 0.36
C ASP A 122 7.48 4.69 -0.65
N ILE A 123 8.79 4.48 -0.70
CA ILE A 123 9.41 3.43 -1.52
C ILE A 123 8.88 2.06 -1.09
N PHE A 124 8.81 1.80 0.22
CA PHE A 124 8.24 0.56 0.74
C PHE A 124 6.78 0.37 0.29
N GLY A 125 5.95 1.41 0.41
CA GLY A 125 4.55 1.36 -0.03
C GLY A 125 4.39 1.07 -1.52
N ILE A 126 5.18 1.75 -2.37
CA ILE A 126 5.16 1.52 -3.82
C ILE A 126 5.60 0.09 -4.16
N ILE A 127 6.68 -0.40 -3.53
CA ILE A 127 7.16 -1.78 -3.74
C ILE A 127 6.09 -2.78 -3.29
N SER A 128 5.49 -2.59 -2.11
CA SER A 128 4.40 -3.41 -1.60
C SER A 128 3.22 -3.48 -2.58
N LEU A 129 2.82 -2.33 -3.14
CA LEU A 129 1.73 -2.28 -4.13
C LEU A 129 2.11 -3.01 -5.42
N LEU A 130 3.32 -2.81 -5.95
CA LEU A 130 3.80 -3.52 -7.14
C LEU A 130 3.84 -5.04 -6.92
N LEU A 131 4.32 -5.50 -5.77
CA LEU A 131 4.36 -6.92 -5.43
C LEU A 131 2.96 -7.54 -5.42
N VAL A 132 1.98 -6.84 -4.84
CA VAL A 132 0.60 -7.33 -4.80
C VAL A 132 -0.01 -7.36 -6.20
N VAL A 133 0.17 -6.32 -7.01
CA VAL A 133 -0.35 -6.27 -8.38
C VAL A 133 0.25 -7.39 -9.24
N ASN A 134 1.55 -7.63 -9.12
CA ASN A 134 2.23 -8.74 -9.80
C ASN A 134 1.76 -10.10 -9.31
N TRP A 135 1.45 -10.23 -8.01
CA TRP A 135 0.90 -11.47 -7.47
C TRP A 135 -0.53 -11.72 -7.92
N ILE A 136 -1.37 -10.68 -8.05
CA ILE A 136 -2.76 -10.84 -8.49
C ILE A 136 -2.84 -11.19 -9.97
N SER A 137 -1.96 -10.60 -10.77
CA SER A 137 -1.84 -10.87 -12.21
C SER A 137 -1.49 -12.34 -12.50
#